data_AF-A0AAV1P2Z3-F1
#
_entry.id   AF-A0AAV1P2Z3-F1
#
_cell.length_a   1.000
_cell.length_b   1.000
_cell.length_c   1.000
_cell.angle_alpha   90.00
_cell.angle_beta   90.00
_cell.angle_gamma   90.00
#
_symmetry.space_group_name_H-M   'P 1'
#
loop_
_entity.id
_entity.type
_entity.pdbx_description
1 polymer ?
#
loop_
_entity_poly.entity_id
_entity_poly.type
_entity_poly.pdbx_seq_one_letter_code
_entity_poly.pdbx_strand_id
1 'polypeptide(L)'
;MGAAAPQHDFIDKHEEILERRATLLEQMESHRDQLQVQRKQQLKEVEAAHHRNHTLLQDLHKIEERLRGKQLPHPNVLALETRYWASVEESVPAWEHFLLGKGPHPTDNPVQPPRRAKNQGLPPRMPPRPKPSPAR
;
A
#
# COMPACT_ATOMS: atom_id res chain seq x y z
N MET A 1 84.64 14.28 -4.62
CA MET A 1 83.44 13.73 -3.94
C MET A 1 82.36 14.79 -4.01
N GLY A 2 81.14 14.45 -4.44
CA GLY A 2 79.98 15.35 -4.36
C GLY A 2 79.15 15.43 -5.64
N ALA A 3 78.27 14.44 -5.90
CA ALA A 3 77.22 14.52 -6.93
C ALA A 3 76.04 13.53 -6.68
N ALA A 4 75.74 13.18 -5.42
CA ALA A 4 74.71 12.18 -5.10
C ALA A 4 73.36 12.78 -4.64
N ALA A 5 73.33 14.04 -4.18
CA ALA A 5 72.13 14.64 -3.59
C ALA A 5 70.92 14.83 -4.55
N PRO A 6 71.06 15.29 -5.81
CA PRO A 6 69.89 15.61 -6.65
C PRO A 6 69.19 14.39 -7.25
N GLN A 7 69.80 13.20 -7.20
CA GLN A 7 69.19 11.96 -7.70
C GLN A 7 68.20 11.37 -6.69
N HIS A 8 68.48 11.53 -5.39
CA HIS A 8 67.62 11.02 -4.32
C HIS A 8 66.28 11.76 -4.28
N ASP A 9 66.29 13.09 -4.39
CA ASP A 9 65.09 13.92 -4.44
C ASP A 9 64.16 13.58 -5.63
N PHE A 10 64.71 13.10 -6.74
CA PHE A 10 63.93 12.67 -7.91
C PHE A 10 63.29 11.30 -7.69
N ILE A 11 64.01 10.39 -7.02
CA ILE A 11 63.49 9.08 -6.64
C ILE A 11 62.33 9.25 -5.65
N ASP A 12 62.49 10.09 -4.63
CA ASP A 12 61.45 10.31 -3.62
C ASP A 12 60.16 10.90 -4.22
N LYS A 13 60.29 11.88 -5.14
CA LYS A 13 59.14 12.43 -5.89
C LYS A 13 58.49 11.40 -6.80
N HIS A 14 59.30 10.52 -7.41
CA HIS A 14 58.78 9.47 -8.25
C HIS A 14 57.96 8.45 -7.44
N GLU A 15 58.46 8.04 -6.27
CA GLU A 15 57.73 7.19 -5.33
C GLU A 15 56.42 7.83 -4.88
N GLU A 16 56.43 9.12 -4.52
CA GLU A 16 55.23 9.85 -4.15
C GLU A 16 54.18 9.87 -5.28
N ILE A 17 54.61 10.06 -6.54
CA ILE A 17 53.73 10.01 -7.71
C ILE A 17 53.14 8.61 -7.88
N LEU A 18 53.93 7.56 -7.68
CA LEU A 18 53.47 6.17 -7.78
C LEU A 18 52.44 5.84 -6.69
N GLU A 19 52.67 6.27 -5.45
CA GLU A 19 51.73 6.08 -4.34
C GLU A 19 50.40 6.80 -4.59
N ARG A 20 50.45 8.08 -5.01
CA ARG A 20 49.26 8.85 -5.39
C ARG A 20 48.49 8.21 -6.54
N ARG A 21 49.20 7.63 -7.52
CA ARG A 21 48.56 6.91 -8.63
C ARG A 21 47.92 5.61 -8.15
N ALA A 22 48.59 4.85 -7.29
CA ALA A 22 48.07 3.60 -6.75
C ALA A 22 46.78 3.84 -5.95
N THR A 23 46.80 4.82 -5.04
CA THR A 23 45.63 5.20 -4.23
C THR A 23 44.45 5.68 -5.10
N LEU A 24 44.71 6.50 -6.12
CA LEU A 24 43.66 6.92 -7.05
C LEU A 24 43.06 5.74 -7.82
N LEU A 25 43.89 4.81 -8.30
CA LEU A 25 43.40 3.62 -9.02
C LEU A 25 42.54 2.73 -8.14
N GLU A 26 42.93 2.52 -6.88
CA GLU A 26 42.14 1.78 -5.89
C GLU A 26 40.78 2.44 -5.65
N GLN A 27 40.76 3.77 -5.50
CA GLN A 27 39.50 4.52 -5.33
C GLN A 27 38.59 4.39 -6.56
N MET A 28 39.16 4.50 -7.77
CA MET A 28 38.40 4.36 -9.01
C MET A 28 37.82 2.95 -9.16
N GLU A 29 38.58 1.92 -8.79
CA GLU A 29 38.12 0.53 -8.79
C GLU A 29 36.98 0.32 -7.79
N SER A 30 37.14 0.78 -6.55
CA SER A 30 36.09 0.70 -5.52
C SER A 30 34.79 1.38 -5.97
N HIS A 31 34.89 2.59 -6.55
CA HIS A 31 33.74 3.30 -7.07
C HIS A 31 33.05 2.56 -8.22
N ARG A 32 33.83 1.99 -9.15
CA ARG A 32 33.29 1.18 -10.26
C ARG A 32 32.52 -0.02 -9.73
N ASP A 33 33.06 -0.71 -8.73
CA ASP A 33 32.45 -1.91 -8.15
C ASP A 33 31.15 -1.56 -7.40
N GLN A 34 31.13 -0.46 -6.65
CA GLN A 34 29.91 0.07 -6.02
C GLN A 34 28.82 0.37 -7.05
N LEU A 35 29.16 1.06 -8.15
CA LEU A 35 28.23 1.33 -9.24
C LEU A 35 27.73 0.05 -9.91
N GLN A 36 28.56 -0.99 -9.99
CA GLN A 36 28.15 -2.28 -10.54
C GLN A 36 27.14 -2.98 -9.62
N VAL A 37 27.35 -2.95 -8.30
CA VAL A 37 26.42 -3.51 -7.31
C VAL A 37 25.09 -2.76 -7.35
N GLN A 38 25.11 -1.42 -7.36
CA GLN A 38 23.90 -0.60 -7.44
C GLN A 38 23.09 -0.89 -8.70
N ARG A 39 23.74 -0.98 -9.86
CA ARG A 39 23.07 -1.32 -11.13
C ARG A 39 22.42 -2.71 -11.09
N LYS A 40 23.12 -3.70 -10.53
CA LYS A 40 22.56 -5.05 -10.35
C LYS A 40 21.34 -5.03 -9.42
N GLN A 41 21.39 -4.25 -8.35
CA GLN A 41 20.28 -4.11 -7.42
C GLN A 41 19.07 -3.43 -8.07
N GLN A 42 19.28 -2.31 -8.77
CA GLN A 42 18.23 -1.61 -9.50
C GLN A 42 17.58 -2.50 -10.56
N LEU A 43 18.36 -3.30 -11.31
CA LEU A 43 17.82 -4.23 -12.30
C LEU A 43 16.84 -5.23 -11.64
N LYS A 44 17.23 -5.81 -10.49
CA LYS A 44 16.36 -6.74 -9.75
C LYS A 44 15.08 -6.06 -9.27
N GLU A 45 15.18 -4.82 -8.79
CA GLU A 45 14.02 -4.05 -8.34
C GLU A 45 13.06 -3.74 -9.50
N VAL A 46 13.60 -3.33 -10.65
CA VAL A 46 12.83 -3.08 -11.87
C VAL A 46 12.16 -4.36 -12.37
N GLU A 47 12.87 -5.48 -12.38
CA GLU A 47 12.32 -6.78 -12.79
C GLU A 47 11.20 -7.24 -11.84
N ALA A 48 11.41 -7.11 -10.53
CA ALA A 48 10.39 -7.44 -9.54
C ALA A 48 9.15 -6.53 -9.66
N ALA A 49 9.35 -5.23 -9.87
CA ALA A 49 8.26 -4.29 -10.11
C ALA A 49 7.51 -4.62 -11.41
N HIS A 50 8.24 -4.93 -12.49
CA HIS A 50 7.65 -5.34 -13.76
C HIS A 50 6.81 -6.61 -13.60
N HIS A 51 7.31 -7.62 -12.89
CA HIS A 51 6.57 -8.84 -12.63
C HIS A 51 5.27 -8.58 -11.85
N ARG A 52 5.35 -7.81 -10.75
CA ARG A 52 4.17 -7.42 -9.96
C ARG A 52 3.14 -6.66 -10.79
N ASN A 53 3.60 -5.66 -11.55
CA ASN A 53 2.73 -4.86 -12.41
C ASN A 53 2.07 -5.71 -13.49
N HIS A 54 2.81 -6.65 -14.08
CA HIS A 54 2.26 -7.57 -15.06
C HIS A 54 1.15 -8.45 -14.46
N THR A 55 1.35 -9.01 -13.26
CA THR A 55 0.32 -9.79 -12.57
C THR A 55 -0.92 -8.93 -12.28
N LEU A 56 -0.73 -7.71 -11.76
CA LEU A 56 -1.85 -6.80 -11.48
C LEU A 56 -2.64 -6.45 -12.74
N LEU A 57 -1.95 -6.19 -13.86
CA LEU A 57 -2.60 -5.90 -15.14
C LEU A 57 -3.39 -7.11 -15.66
N GLN A 58 -2.85 -8.33 -15.52
CA GLN A 58 -3.59 -9.54 -15.89
C GLN A 58 -4.85 -9.71 -15.05
N ASP A 59 -4.78 -9.46 -13.75
CA ASP A 59 -5.93 -9.59 -12.86
C ASP A 59 -6.97 -8.51 -13.12
N LEU A 60 -6.55 -7.26 -13.37
CA LEU A 60 -7.44 -6.19 -13.82
C LEU A 60 -8.14 -6.56 -15.12
N HIS A 61 -7.40 -7.09 -16.09
CA HIS A 61 -7.99 -7.52 -17.36
C HIS A 61 -9.01 -8.64 -17.17
N LYS A 62 -8.75 -9.63 -16.31
CA LYS A 62 -9.74 -10.68 -15.96
C LYS A 62 -10.99 -10.09 -15.32
N ILE A 63 -10.83 -9.10 -14.44
CA ILE A 63 -11.97 -8.42 -13.80
C ILE A 63 -12.76 -7.63 -14.84
N GLU A 64 -12.08 -6.89 -15.72
CA GLU A 64 -12.68 -6.12 -16.80
C GLU A 64 -13.49 -7.02 -17.74
N GLU A 65 -12.92 -8.12 -18.22
CA GLU A 65 -13.63 -9.06 -19.10
C GLU A 65 -14.86 -9.69 -18.41
N ARG A 66 -14.76 -9.98 -17.11
CA ARG A 66 -15.92 -10.42 -16.31
C ARG A 66 -16.99 -9.35 -16.16
N LEU A 67 -16.64 -8.07 -16.22
CA LEU A 67 -17.58 -6.96 -16.13
C LEU A 67 -18.18 -6.61 -17.50
N ARG A 68 -17.39 -6.70 -18.58
CA ARG A 68 -17.76 -6.31 -19.94
C ARG A 68 -18.96 -7.08 -20.48
N GLY A 69 -19.11 -8.35 -20.10
CA GLY A 69 -20.23 -9.20 -20.50
C GLY A 69 -21.47 -9.12 -19.60
N LYS A 70 -21.43 -8.36 -18.50
CA LYS A 70 -22.58 -8.23 -17.58
C LYS A 70 -23.53 -7.16 -18.11
N GLN A 71 -24.82 -7.48 -18.19
CA GLN A 71 -25.84 -6.47 -18.43
C GLN A 71 -25.79 -5.43 -17.31
N LEU A 72 -25.64 -4.16 -17.69
CA LEU A 72 -25.75 -3.06 -16.74
C LEU A 72 -27.16 -3.07 -16.11
N PRO A 73 -27.27 -2.79 -14.81
CA PRO A 73 -28.57 -2.57 -14.19
C PRO A 73 -29.37 -1.51 -14.95
N HIS A 74 -30.70 -1.64 -14.92
CA HIS A 74 -31.58 -0.65 -15.53
C HIS A 74 -31.23 0.78 -15.03
N PRO A 75 -31.22 1.82 -15.87
CA PRO A 75 -30.69 3.14 -15.51
C PRO A 75 -31.26 3.73 -14.21
N ASN A 76 -32.52 3.44 -13.88
CA ASN A 76 -33.13 3.88 -12.62
C ASN A 76 -32.48 3.24 -11.38
N VAL A 77 -32.11 1.96 -11.47
CA VAL A 77 -31.39 1.24 -10.40
C VAL A 77 -30.01 1.85 -10.23
N LEU A 78 -29.31 2.12 -11.34
CA LEU A 78 -27.99 2.76 -11.32
C LEU A 78 -28.05 4.16 -10.70
N ALA A 79 -29.07 4.96 -11.05
CA ALA A 79 -29.28 6.29 -10.47
C ALA A 79 -29.65 6.24 -8.97
N LEU A 80 -30.30 5.17 -8.51
CA LEU A 80 -30.57 4.95 -7.08
C LEU A 80 -29.29 4.54 -6.35
N GLU A 81 -28.51 3.61 -6.91
CA GLU A 81 -27.22 3.17 -6.36
C GLU A 81 -26.25 4.35 -6.21
N THR A 82 -26.10 5.18 -7.24
CA THR A 82 -25.23 6.36 -7.18
C THR A 82 -25.65 7.32 -6.07
N ARG A 83 -26.95 7.60 -5.94
CA ARG A 83 -27.46 8.47 -4.87
C ARG A 83 -27.30 7.84 -3.49
N TYR A 84 -27.49 6.53 -3.39
CA TYR A 84 -27.28 5.78 -2.16
C TYR A 84 -25.83 5.87 -1.71
N TRP A 85 -24.86 5.57 -2.59
CA TRP A 85 -23.43 5.65 -2.25
C TRP A 85 -23.01 7.07 -1.87
N ALA A 86 -23.51 8.10 -2.56
CA ALA A 86 -23.27 9.49 -2.17
C ALA A 86 -23.81 9.80 -0.75
N SER A 87 -25.01 9.31 -0.42
CA SER A 87 -25.57 9.46 0.93
C SER A 87 -24.80 8.67 1.99
N VAL A 88 -24.26 7.50 1.64
CA VAL A 88 -23.38 6.73 2.51
C VAL A 88 -22.11 7.53 2.79
N GLU A 89 -21.44 8.06 1.76
CA GLU A 89 -20.23 8.88 1.92
C GLU A 89 -20.47 10.11 2.81
N GLU A 90 -21.62 10.79 2.65
CA GLU A 90 -22.03 11.90 3.51
C GLU A 90 -22.24 11.47 4.96
N SER A 91 -22.74 10.26 5.18
CA SER A 91 -23.06 9.72 6.51
C SER A 91 -21.84 9.12 7.21
N VAL A 92 -20.85 8.59 6.48
CA VAL A 92 -19.67 7.89 7.03
C VAL A 92 -18.98 8.66 8.18
N PRO A 93 -18.75 9.99 8.11
CA PRO A 93 -18.15 10.74 9.21
C PRO A 93 -18.93 10.67 10.53
N ALA A 94 -20.27 10.72 10.47
CA ALA A 94 -21.11 10.59 11.67
C ALA A 94 -21.00 9.20 12.30
N TRP A 95 -20.69 8.19 11.49
CA TRP A 95 -20.52 6.80 11.91
C TRP A 95 -19.07 6.45 12.29
N GLU A 96 -18.09 7.27 11.95
CA GLU A 96 -16.66 6.97 12.11
C GLU A 96 -16.31 6.56 13.54
N HIS A 97 -16.75 7.33 14.54
CA HIS A 97 -16.46 7.06 15.95
C HIS A 97 -17.05 5.72 16.42
N PHE A 98 -18.26 5.39 15.94
CA PHE A 98 -18.92 4.12 16.24
C PHE A 98 -18.24 2.95 15.51
N LEU A 99 -17.95 3.09 14.22
CA LEU A 99 -17.29 2.06 13.41
C LEU A 99 -15.88 1.74 13.92
N LEU A 100 -15.20 2.72 14.53
CA LEU A 100 -13.92 2.54 15.21
C LEU A 100 -14.06 1.97 16.64
N GLY A 101 -15.28 1.72 17.12
CA GLY A 101 -15.57 1.17 18.45
C GLY A 101 -15.37 2.16 19.60
N LYS A 102 -15.33 3.47 19.31
CA LYS A 102 -14.96 4.54 20.25
C LYS A 102 -16.13 5.40 20.71
N GLY A 103 -17.35 5.14 20.22
CA GLY A 103 -18.52 5.96 20.51
C GLY A 103 -19.82 5.17 20.47
N PRO A 104 -20.90 5.77 21.01
CA PRO A 104 -22.24 5.21 20.91
C PRO A 104 -22.71 5.16 19.45
N HIS A 105 -23.74 4.36 19.17
CA HIS A 105 -24.29 4.28 17.83
C HIS A 105 -24.83 5.67 17.41
N PRO A 106 -24.65 6.14 16.16
CA PRO A 106 -25.06 7.50 15.75
C PRO A 106 -26.57 7.77 15.87
N THR A 107 -27.38 6.72 16.01
CA THR A 107 -28.83 6.77 16.26
C THR A 107 -29.22 6.64 17.73
N ASP A 108 -28.28 6.38 18.64
CA ASP A 108 -28.52 6.37 20.08
C ASP A 108 -28.58 7.82 20.59
N ASN A 109 -29.75 8.44 20.45
CA ASN A 109 -30.05 9.69 21.13
C ASN A 109 -30.02 9.47 22.66
N PRO A 110 -29.43 10.39 23.46
CA PRO A 110 -29.58 10.34 24.91
C PRO A 110 -31.02 10.70 25.30
N VAL A 111 -31.82 9.65 25.50
CA VAL A 111 -33.08 9.54 26.24
C VAL A 111 -33.54 10.79 27.01
N GLN A 112 -34.64 11.41 26.56
CA GLN A 112 -35.61 12.02 27.48
C GLN A 112 -36.29 10.89 28.28
N PRO A 113 -36.51 11.04 29.60
CA PRO A 113 -37.05 9.95 30.43
C PRO A 113 -38.48 9.57 30.03
N PRO A 114 -38.88 8.30 30.25
CA PRO A 114 -40.09 7.74 29.67
C PRO A 114 -41.33 8.34 30.33
N ARG A 115 -42.12 9.10 29.57
CA ARG A 115 -43.53 9.30 29.92
C ARG A 115 -44.24 7.97 29.72
N ARG A 116 -44.58 7.31 30.83
CA ARG A 116 -45.50 6.17 30.89
C ARG A 116 -46.76 6.51 30.08
N ALA A 117 -46.85 5.99 28.86
CA ALA A 117 -48.10 5.86 28.14
C ALA A 117 -48.52 4.39 28.21
N LYS A 118 -49.67 4.20 28.83
CA LYS A 118 -50.30 2.93 29.17
C LYS A 118 -50.88 2.33 27.89
N ASN A 119 -50.59 1.04 27.65
CA ASN A 119 -51.29 0.10 26.77
C ASN A 119 -51.31 0.41 25.26
N GLN A 120 -50.65 -0.44 24.46
CA GLN A 120 -51.28 -1.12 23.31
C GLN A 120 -50.38 -2.22 22.71
N GLY A 121 -50.97 -3.41 22.57
CA GLY A 121 -50.62 -4.58 21.73
C GLY A 121 -49.19 -4.80 21.23
N LEU A 122 -48.50 -5.79 21.81
CA LEU A 122 -47.38 -6.48 21.16
C LEU A 122 -47.89 -7.36 20.01
N PRO A 123 -47.34 -7.30 18.79
CA PRO A 123 -47.47 -8.39 17.82
C PRO A 123 -46.48 -9.53 18.16
N PRO A 124 -46.80 -10.80 17.82
CA PRO A 124 -45.99 -11.93 18.25
C PRO A 124 -44.58 -11.95 17.65
N ARG A 125 -43.62 -12.24 18.53
CA ARG A 125 -42.21 -12.54 18.28
C ARG A 125 -42.07 -13.66 17.23
N MET A 126 -41.33 -13.41 16.15
CA MET A 126 -41.03 -14.43 15.14
C MET A 126 -40.28 -15.63 15.79
N PRO A 127 -40.53 -16.87 15.35
CA PRO A 127 -39.87 -18.04 15.91
C PRO A 127 -38.37 -18.07 15.54
N PRO A 128 -37.51 -18.68 16.40
CA PRO A 128 -36.08 -18.77 16.14
C PRO A 128 -35.78 -19.70 14.96
N ARG A 129 -34.81 -19.27 14.13
CA ARG A 129 -34.28 -20.00 12.97
C ARG A 129 -33.72 -21.38 13.38
N PRO A 130 -34.05 -22.48 12.68
CA PRO A 130 -33.46 -23.79 12.96
C PRO A 130 -31.96 -23.80 12.63
N LYS A 131 -31.17 -24.44 13.51
CA LYS A 131 -29.72 -24.65 13.32
C LYS A 131 -29.46 -25.70 12.24
N PRO A 132 -28.37 -25.60 11.46
CA PRO A 132 -27.99 -26.63 10.50
C PRO A 132 -27.58 -27.92 11.21
N SER A 133 -28.15 -29.04 10.76
CA SER A 133 -27.82 -30.40 11.22
C SER A 133 -26.47 -30.83 10.64
N PRO A 134 -25.56 -31.43 11.42
CA PRO A 134 -24.38 -32.09 10.87
C PRO A 134 -24.81 -33.37 10.14
N ALA A 135 -24.45 -33.47 8.86
CA ALA A 135 -24.55 -34.71 8.09
C ALA A 135 -23.57 -35.75 8.66
N ARG A 136 -24.01 -36.99 8.75
CA ARG A 136 -23.20 -38.15 9.11
C ARG A 136 -22.87 -38.94 7.84
#